data_AF-V9L703-F1
#
_entry.id   AF-V9L703-F1
#
_cell.length_a   1.000
_cell.length_b   1.000
_cell.length_c   1.000
_cell.angle_alpha   90.00
_cell.angle_beta   90.00
_cell.angle_gamma   90.00
#
_symmetry.space_group_name_H-M   'P 1'
#
loop_
_entity.id
_entity.type
_entity.pdbx_description
1 polymer ?
#
loop_
_entity_poly.entity_id
_entity_poly.type
_entity_poly.pdbx_seq_one_letter_code
_entity_poly.pdbx_strand_id
1 'polypeptide(L)'
;PEFSTVKVPNPEEGESVLKLSLQLAEKEGARIVIATDPDADRLALAEQQDGKSWKIFSGNELGALFGWWLYTCWKNKGPKMVDIKNVYMLATTVSSKFLQSLATKEGFQFEETLPGFKWIGNRVYQLMQNGKEVLFGFEESIGFMCGTTVIDKDGVSAAVIAAEMAVYLESKELTVAKQLQNIYETYGYHISKTSYFKCLSPSTMQRIFQQLRNYGAENQYPSFCGSYEIVHIRDVTTGYDSSQLNKISLLPVSKSSQMITFTFLNGCVATLRASGTEPKLKYYAELCAAPGQSDTARLREELDKLIDAMVTYFLEPGKNGLIARSV
;
A
#
# COMPACT_ATOMS: atom_id res chain seq x y z
N PRO A 1 0.62 6.77 -28.64
CA PRO A 1 0.47 8.21 -28.35
C PRO A 1 1.73 8.72 -27.64
N GLU A 2 2.22 9.91 -28.00
CA GLU A 2 3.54 10.39 -27.54
C GLU A 2 3.56 10.95 -26.11
N PHE A 3 2.41 11.14 -25.45
CA PHE A 3 2.27 11.70 -24.09
C PHE A 3 3.18 12.93 -23.83
N SER A 4 3.31 13.80 -24.83
CA SER A 4 4.37 14.81 -24.93
C SER A 4 4.32 15.93 -23.88
N THR A 5 3.26 15.99 -23.08
CA THR A 5 3.07 16.98 -22.00
C THR A 5 3.67 16.54 -20.67
N VAL A 6 4.11 15.28 -20.54
CA VAL A 6 4.67 14.72 -19.30
C VAL A 6 5.97 13.95 -19.59
N LYS A 7 6.90 13.95 -18.62
CA LYS A 7 8.17 13.21 -18.75
C LYS A 7 7.97 11.70 -18.65
N VAL A 8 7.07 11.29 -17.76
CA VAL A 8 6.67 9.89 -17.53
C VAL A 8 5.15 9.90 -17.38
N PRO A 9 4.38 9.19 -18.23
CA PRO A 9 2.93 9.13 -18.14
C PRO A 9 2.49 8.15 -17.04
N ASN A 10 2.90 8.39 -15.80
CA ASN A 10 2.51 7.59 -14.64
C ASN A 10 1.90 8.52 -13.59
N PRO A 11 0.58 8.46 -13.34
CA PRO A 11 -0.09 9.36 -12.40
C PRO A 11 0.35 9.15 -10.93
N GLU A 12 1.09 8.08 -10.63
CA GLU A 12 1.77 7.86 -9.34
C GLU A 12 2.81 8.94 -9.02
N GLU A 13 3.38 9.61 -10.04
CA GLU A 13 4.34 10.72 -9.88
C GLU A 13 3.68 12.03 -9.40
N GLY A 14 2.36 12.02 -9.16
CA GLY A 14 1.62 13.08 -8.51
C GLY A 14 1.52 14.37 -9.33
N GLU A 15 1.73 15.52 -8.68
CA GLU A 15 1.44 16.84 -9.23
C GLU A 15 2.14 17.11 -10.56
N SER A 16 3.36 16.58 -10.73
CA SER A 16 4.14 16.75 -11.96
C SER A 16 3.44 16.22 -13.21
N VAL A 17 2.65 15.16 -13.07
CA VAL A 17 1.88 14.52 -14.15
C VAL A 17 0.45 15.07 -14.21
N LEU A 18 -0.11 15.50 -13.08
CA LEU A 18 -1.49 16.00 -13.00
C LEU A 18 -1.65 17.50 -13.31
N LYS A 19 -0.54 18.26 -13.41
CA LYS A 19 -0.53 19.72 -13.55
C LYS A 19 -1.58 20.28 -14.52
N LEU A 20 -1.65 19.77 -15.74
CA LEU A 20 -2.60 20.28 -16.75
C LEU A 20 -4.05 19.96 -16.37
N SER A 21 -4.30 18.79 -15.79
CA SER A 21 -5.64 18.39 -15.32
C SER A 21 -6.09 19.24 -14.14
N LEU A 22 -5.20 19.56 -13.21
CA LEU A 22 -5.48 20.43 -12.06
C LEU A 22 -5.80 21.87 -12.52
N GLN A 23 -5.02 22.41 -13.47
CA GLN A 23 -5.27 23.73 -14.06
C GLN A 23 -6.62 23.80 -14.79
N LEU A 24 -6.98 22.75 -15.52
CA LEU A 24 -8.29 22.66 -16.15
C LEU A 24 -9.40 22.60 -15.10
N ALA A 25 -9.22 21.79 -14.06
CA ALA A 25 -10.21 21.67 -13.00
C ALA A 25 -10.43 23.00 -12.25
N GLU A 26 -9.37 23.77 -11.98
CA GLU A 26 -9.48 25.11 -11.42
C GLU A 26 -10.27 26.07 -12.32
N LYS A 27 -10.00 26.03 -13.63
CA LYS A 27 -10.71 26.86 -14.61
C LYS A 27 -12.20 26.54 -14.69
N GLU A 28 -12.55 25.25 -14.64
CA GLU A 28 -13.93 24.78 -14.76
C GLU A 28 -14.67 24.70 -13.41
N GLY A 29 -13.98 25.01 -12.30
CA GLY A 29 -14.54 24.88 -10.95
C GLY A 29 -14.79 23.42 -10.51
N ALA A 30 -14.09 22.47 -11.12
CA ALA A 30 -14.17 21.06 -10.74
C ALA A 30 -13.37 20.78 -9.46
N ARG A 31 -13.98 20.05 -8.53
CA ARG A 31 -13.39 19.75 -7.21
C ARG A 31 -12.58 18.46 -7.18
N ILE A 32 -12.78 17.58 -8.16
CA ILE A 32 -12.15 16.27 -8.25
C ILE A 32 -11.46 16.13 -9.61
N VAL A 33 -10.23 15.64 -9.59
CA VAL A 33 -9.50 15.20 -10.79
C VAL A 33 -9.26 13.70 -10.67
N ILE A 34 -9.61 12.98 -11.72
CA ILE A 34 -9.32 11.56 -11.87
C ILE A 34 -8.39 11.40 -13.08
N ALA A 35 -7.32 10.64 -12.93
CA ALA A 35 -6.37 10.38 -14.00
C ALA A 35 -5.95 8.91 -14.02
N THR A 36 -5.66 8.42 -15.23
CA THR A 36 -5.21 7.06 -15.48
C THR A 36 -3.92 7.07 -16.31
N ASP A 37 -3.22 5.94 -16.37
CA ASP A 37 -2.00 5.76 -17.15
C ASP A 37 -2.31 5.25 -18.60
N PRO A 38 -1.33 5.16 -19.51
CA PRO A 38 -1.55 4.87 -20.92
C PRO A 38 -2.35 3.60 -21.25
N ASP A 39 -2.19 2.54 -20.47
CA ASP A 39 -2.90 1.27 -20.57
C ASP A 39 -4.11 1.17 -19.63
N ALA A 40 -4.40 2.25 -18.92
CA ALA A 40 -5.56 2.45 -18.07
C ALA A 40 -5.71 1.43 -16.92
N ASP A 41 -4.61 0.95 -16.38
CA ASP A 41 -4.60 0.00 -15.27
C ASP A 41 -4.42 0.69 -13.90
N ARG A 42 -4.03 1.98 -13.89
CA ARG A 42 -3.85 2.77 -12.66
C ARG A 42 -4.86 3.89 -12.52
N LEU A 43 -5.06 4.34 -11.28
CA LEU A 43 -5.91 5.48 -10.97
C LEU A 43 -5.29 6.42 -9.95
N ALA A 44 -5.08 7.68 -10.32
CA ALA A 44 -4.91 8.75 -9.34
C ALA A 44 -6.20 9.55 -9.16
N LEU A 45 -6.40 10.04 -7.94
CA LEU A 45 -7.45 10.97 -7.60
C LEU A 45 -6.84 12.14 -6.83
N ALA A 46 -7.25 13.36 -7.21
CA ALA A 46 -6.94 14.57 -6.48
C ALA A 46 -8.23 15.32 -6.13
N GLU A 47 -8.27 15.92 -4.95
CA GLU A 47 -9.39 16.74 -4.49
C GLU A 47 -8.92 18.16 -4.13
N GLN A 48 -9.63 19.16 -4.62
CA GLN A 48 -9.39 20.56 -4.30
C GLN A 48 -9.65 20.82 -2.81
N GLN A 49 -8.68 21.45 -2.14
CA GLN A 49 -8.74 21.86 -0.75
C GLN A 49 -8.81 23.39 -0.68
N ASP A 50 -9.80 23.91 0.05
CA ASP A 50 -9.97 25.33 0.39
C ASP A 50 -9.84 26.32 -0.80
N GLY A 51 -10.10 25.84 -2.03
CA GLY A 51 -9.96 26.61 -3.28
C GLY A 51 -8.53 27.02 -3.64
N LYS A 52 -7.49 26.50 -2.97
CA LYS A 52 -6.10 26.97 -3.10
C LYS A 52 -5.06 25.88 -3.33
N SER A 53 -5.34 24.65 -2.92
CA SER A 53 -4.39 23.54 -3.06
C SER A 53 -5.12 22.25 -3.45
N TRP A 54 -4.35 21.24 -3.85
CA TRP A 54 -4.87 19.94 -4.22
C TRP A 54 -4.31 18.88 -3.27
N LYS A 55 -5.19 18.08 -2.68
CA LYS A 55 -4.80 16.83 -2.02
C LYS A 55 -4.78 15.74 -3.08
N ILE A 56 -3.58 15.29 -3.42
CA ILE A 56 -3.38 14.08 -4.23
C ILE A 56 -3.32 12.90 -3.26
N PHE A 57 -4.21 11.94 -3.43
CA PHE A 57 -4.29 10.77 -2.55
C PHE A 57 -3.25 9.73 -2.99
N SER A 58 -2.53 9.18 -2.02
CA SER A 58 -1.66 8.03 -2.27
C SER A 58 -2.49 6.78 -2.57
N GLY A 59 -1.88 5.77 -3.20
CA GLY A 59 -2.58 4.50 -3.45
C GLY A 59 -3.03 3.78 -2.19
N ASN A 60 -2.33 3.98 -1.06
CA ASN A 60 -2.76 3.48 0.25
C ASN A 60 -4.00 4.23 0.79
N GLU A 61 -4.06 5.55 0.65
CA GLU A 61 -5.25 6.32 1.04
C GLU A 61 -6.46 5.99 0.16
N LEU A 62 -6.24 5.80 -1.15
CA LEU A 62 -7.29 5.34 -2.06
C LEU A 62 -7.71 3.89 -1.79
N GLY A 63 -6.77 3.01 -1.45
CA GLY A 63 -7.07 1.66 -0.97
C GLY A 63 -7.98 1.67 0.26
N ALA A 64 -7.77 2.63 1.17
CA ALA A 64 -8.63 2.79 2.34
C ALA A 64 -10.04 3.29 1.97
N LEU A 65 -10.12 4.32 1.13
CA LEU A 65 -11.38 4.87 0.65
C LEU A 65 -12.20 3.85 -0.14
N PHE A 66 -11.59 3.15 -1.10
CA PHE A 66 -12.27 2.13 -1.90
C PHE A 66 -12.64 0.90 -1.08
N GLY A 67 -11.77 0.43 -0.19
CA GLY A 67 -12.10 -0.64 0.74
C GLY A 67 -13.32 -0.30 1.59
N TRP A 68 -13.35 0.89 2.18
CA TRP A 68 -14.51 1.37 2.95
C TRP A 68 -15.77 1.49 2.08
N TRP A 69 -15.66 2.09 0.89
CA TRP A 69 -16.81 2.33 0.02
C TRP A 69 -17.42 1.03 -0.49
N LEU A 70 -16.60 0.13 -1.01
CA LEU A 70 -17.06 -1.17 -1.53
C LEU A 70 -17.67 -2.03 -0.42
N TYR A 71 -17.09 -2.01 0.79
CA TYR A 71 -17.71 -2.66 1.95
C TYR A 71 -19.05 -2.00 2.32
N THR A 72 -19.13 -0.67 2.33
CA THR A 72 -20.37 0.08 2.65
C THR A 72 -21.48 -0.24 1.65
N CYS A 73 -21.17 -0.23 0.36
CA CYS A 73 -22.09 -0.63 -0.70
C CYS A 73 -22.52 -2.09 -0.56
N TRP A 74 -21.57 -3.00 -0.32
CA TRP A 74 -21.87 -4.41 -0.08
C TRP A 74 -22.79 -4.58 1.12
N LYS A 75 -22.51 -3.93 2.26
CA LYS A 75 -23.30 -3.98 3.50
C LYS A 75 -24.73 -3.48 3.29
N ASN A 76 -24.90 -2.38 2.55
CA ASN A 76 -26.19 -1.73 2.31
C ASN A 76 -26.99 -2.32 1.13
N LYS A 77 -26.38 -3.19 0.31
CA LYS A 77 -27.10 -3.96 -0.71
C LYS A 77 -28.20 -4.81 -0.05
N GLY A 78 -29.18 -5.31 -0.82
CA GLY A 78 -30.26 -6.16 -0.30
C GLY A 78 -29.79 -7.50 0.33
N PRO A 79 -30.65 -8.54 0.35
CA PRO A 79 -30.32 -9.83 0.95
C PRO A 79 -28.94 -10.34 0.53
N LYS A 80 -28.12 -10.75 1.50
CA LYS A 80 -26.77 -11.25 1.25
C LYS A 80 -26.82 -12.70 0.84
N MET A 81 -26.05 -13.05 -0.19
CA MET A 81 -25.90 -14.43 -0.66
C MET A 81 -24.83 -15.19 0.11
N VAL A 82 -23.93 -14.49 0.81
CA VAL A 82 -22.83 -15.08 1.59
C VAL A 82 -22.75 -14.47 2.98
N ASP A 83 -22.29 -15.28 3.95
CA ASP A 83 -21.90 -14.81 5.27
C ASP A 83 -20.66 -13.90 5.17
N ILE A 84 -20.60 -12.85 6.00
CA ILE A 84 -19.48 -11.89 6.02
C ILE A 84 -18.11 -12.57 6.21
N LYS A 85 -18.04 -13.70 6.91
CA LYS A 85 -16.80 -14.49 7.07
C LYS A 85 -16.31 -15.13 5.77
N ASN A 86 -17.13 -15.16 4.73
CA ASN A 86 -16.78 -15.62 3.39
C ASN A 86 -16.55 -14.47 2.40
N VAL A 87 -16.51 -13.23 2.90
CA VAL A 87 -16.19 -12.03 2.14
C VAL A 87 -14.71 -11.71 2.33
N TYR A 88 -14.02 -11.37 1.24
CA TYR A 88 -12.59 -11.15 1.22
C TYR A 88 -12.23 -9.80 0.60
N MET A 89 -11.19 -9.18 1.15
CA MET A 89 -10.43 -8.15 0.46
C MET A 89 -8.94 -8.48 0.51
N LEU A 90 -8.21 -8.07 -0.52
CA LEU A 90 -6.80 -8.41 -0.67
C LEU A 90 -5.95 -7.16 -0.86
N ALA A 91 -4.71 -7.23 -0.39
CA ALA A 91 -3.69 -6.24 -0.74
C ALA A 91 -2.34 -6.93 -0.86
N THR A 92 -1.35 -6.24 -1.43
CA THR A 92 0.01 -6.79 -1.39
C THR A 92 0.65 -6.58 -0.03
N THR A 93 1.69 -7.35 0.26
CA THR A 93 2.48 -7.19 1.49
C THR A 93 3.12 -5.81 1.65
N VAL A 94 3.30 -5.08 0.56
CA VAL A 94 3.85 -3.71 0.56
C VAL A 94 2.78 -2.63 0.53
N SER A 95 1.51 -3.02 0.39
CA SER A 95 0.37 -2.13 0.57
C SER A 95 0.04 -1.94 2.06
N SER A 96 -0.67 -0.85 2.34
CA SER A 96 -1.17 -0.52 3.66
C SER A 96 -1.96 -1.66 4.29
N LYS A 97 -1.78 -1.86 5.61
CA LYS A 97 -2.57 -2.78 6.43
C LYS A 97 -3.97 -2.28 6.76
N PHE A 98 -4.41 -1.15 6.20
CA PHE A 98 -5.73 -0.59 6.49
C PHE A 98 -6.87 -1.60 6.28
N LEU A 99 -6.84 -2.40 5.19
CA LEU A 99 -7.87 -3.41 4.95
C LEU A 99 -7.91 -4.50 6.04
N GLN A 100 -6.79 -4.76 6.70
CA GLN A 100 -6.73 -5.66 7.86
C GLN A 100 -7.47 -5.04 9.07
N SER A 101 -7.26 -3.76 9.33
CA SER A 101 -7.95 -3.03 10.41
C SER A 101 -9.46 -2.99 10.16
N LEU A 102 -9.85 -2.70 8.92
CA LEU A 102 -11.24 -2.72 8.47
C LEU A 102 -11.85 -4.13 8.62
N ALA A 103 -11.17 -5.18 8.13
CA ALA A 103 -11.61 -6.57 8.25
C ALA A 103 -11.77 -7.01 9.70
N THR A 104 -10.81 -6.65 10.56
CA THR A 104 -10.84 -6.99 12.00
C THR A 104 -12.07 -6.41 12.69
N LYS A 105 -12.45 -5.17 12.35
CA LYS A 105 -13.60 -4.50 12.94
C LYS A 105 -14.94 -4.96 12.36
N GLU A 106 -15.00 -5.21 11.06
CA GLU A 106 -16.26 -5.53 10.37
C GLU A 106 -16.54 -7.04 10.26
N GLY A 107 -15.54 -7.90 10.42
CA GLY A 107 -15.68 -9.36 10.49
C GLY A 107 -15.52 -10.12 9.17
N PHE A 108 -15.09 -9.46 8.09
CA PHE A 108 -14.70 -10.14 6.84
C PHE A 108 -13.23 -10.59 6.86
N GLN A 109 -12.76 -11.25 5.81
CA GLN A 109 -11.40 -11.79 5.71
C GLN A 109 -10.47 -10.85 4.93
N PHE A 110 -9.27 -10.65 5.44
CA PHE A 110 -8.20 -9.95 4.73
C PHE A 110 -7.07 -10.92 4.44
N GLU A 111 -6.56 -10.90 3.20
CA GLU A 111 -5.38 -11.68 2.81
C GLU A 111 -4.33 -10.82 2.11
N GLU A 112 -3.08 -11.05 2.50
CA GLU A 112 -1.94 -10.47 1.81
C GLU A 112 -1.49 -11.36 0.65
N THR A 113 -0.99 -10.75 -0.42
CA THR A 113 -0.30 -11.43 -1.51
C THR A 113 1.07 -10.80 -1.79
N LEU A 114 1.93 -11.48 -2.54
CA LEU A 114 3.21 -10.88 -2.94
C LEU A 114 2.98 -9.68 -3.88
N PRO A 115 3.92 -8.71 -3.94
CA PRO A 115 3.82 -7.60 -4.88
C PRO A 115 3.70 -8.07 -6.34
N GLY A 116 2.79 -7.43 -7.08
CA GLY A 116 2.40 -7.73 -8.45
C GLY A 116 1.00 -8.34 -8.55
N PHE A 117 0.12 -7.68 -9.28
CA PHE A 117 -1.31 -8.03 -9.41
C PHE A 117 -1.60 -9.47 -9.84
N LYS A 118 -0.70 -10.14 -10.55
CA LYS A 118 -0.82 -11.59 -10.85
C LYS A 118 -1.08 -12.44 -9.59
N TRP A 119 -0.51 -12.05 -8.45
CA TRP A 119 -0.70 -12.77 -7.19
C TRP A 119 -2.08 -12.50 -6.58
N ILE A 120 -2.54 -11.26 -6.64
CA ILE A 120 -3.92 -10.89 -6.28
C ILE A 120 -4.88 -11.68 -7.18
N GLY A 121 -4.75 -11.56 -8.50
CA GLY A 121 -5.67 -12.18 -9.44
C GLY A 121 -5.77 -13.70 -9.30
N ASN A 122 -4.62 -14.38 -9.17
CA ASN A 122 -4.60 -15.83 -8.92
C ASN A 122 -5.30 -16.19 -7.60
N ARG A 123 -5.10 -15.39 -6.54
CA ARG A 123 -5.73 -15.68 -5.25
C ARG A 123 -7.22 -15.42 -5.26
N VAL A 124 -7.66 -14.32 -5.90
CA VAL A 124 -9.07 -13.99 -6.11
C VAL A 124 -9.76 -15.11 -6.88
N TYR A 125 -9.15 -15.58 -7.98
CA TYR A 125 -9.67 -16.71 -8.74
C TYR A 125 -9.86 -17.97 -7.86
N GLN A 126 -8.86 -18.32 -7.04
CA GLN A 126 -8.96 -19.46 -6.11
C GLN A 126 -10.07 -19.28 -5.07
N LEU A 127 -10.23 -18.08 -4.51
CA LEU A 127 -11.27 -17.77 -3.54
C LEU A 127 -12.67 -17.93 -4.16
N MET A 128 -12.87 -17.41 -5.37
CA MET A 128 -14.12 -17.54 -6.11
C MET A 128 -14.48 -19.00 -6.42
N GLN A 129 -13.50 -19.82 -6.83
CA GLN A 129 -13.70 -21.26 -7.05
C GLN A 129 -14.14 -22.00 -5.77
N ASN A 130 -13.78 -21.46 -4.60
CA ASN A 130 -14.17 -21.99 -3.29
C ASN A 130 -15.43 -21.33 -2.71
N GLY A 131 -16.23 -20.68 -3.56
CA GLY A 131 -17.49 -20.04 -3.19
C GLY A 131 -17.34 -18.82 -2.28
N LYS A 132 -16.18 -18.16 -2.29
CA LYS A 132 -15.95 -16.92 -1.53
C LYS A 132 -16.27 -15.71 -2.38
N GLU A 133 -16.76 -14.65 -1.74
CA GLU A 133 -17.01 -13.36 -2.40
C GLU A 133 -15.79 -12.45 -2.17
N VAL A 134 -15.26 -11.86 -3.24
CA VAL A 134 -14.15 -10.90 -3.15
C VAL A 134 -14.68 -9.54 -3.56
N LEU A 135 -14.49 -8.53 -2.70
CA LEU A 135 -14.96 -7.18 -2.96
C LEU A 135 -13.89 -6.30 -3.58
N PHE A 136 -12.63 -6.49 -3.17
CA PHE A 136 -11.58 -5.53 -3.48
C PHE A 136 -10.18 -6.15 -3.43
N GLY A 137 -9.31 -5.69 -4.31
CA GLY A 137 -7.87 -5.97 -4.32
C GLY A 137 -7.07 -4.73 -4.69
N PHE A 138 -5.95 -4.43 -4.03
CA PHE A 138 -5.12 -3.28 -4.43
C PHE A 138 -3.61 -3.39 -4.17
N GLU A 139 -2.86 -2.61 -4.95
CA GLU A 139 -1.44 -2.31 -4.76
C GLU A 139 -1.25 -0.82 -4.41
N GLU A 140 -0.30 -0.51 -3.52
CA GLU A 140 0.03 0.88 -3.13
C GLU A 140 0.45 1.76 -4.32
N SER A 141 0.96 1.14 -5.38
CA SER A 141 1.28 1.77 -6.67
C SER A 141 0.03 2.04 -7.51
N ILE A 142 -1.04 2.52 -6.86
CA ILE A 142 -2.30 3.01 -7.46
C ILE A 142 -3.01 2.03 -8.42
N GLY A 143 -2.85 0.73 -8.20
CA GLY A 143 -3.51 -0.34 -8.96
C GLY A 143 -4.68 -0.93 -8.16
N PHE A 144 -5.87 -0.95 -8.75
CA PHE A 144 -7.10 -1.32 -8.04
C PHE A 144 -7.95 -2.31 -8.84
N MET A 145 -8.53 -3.27 -8.14
CA MET A 145 -9.53 -4.22 -8.64
C MET A 145 -10.80 -4.07 -7.81
N CYS A 146 -11.74 -3.26 -8.33
CA CYS A 146 -13.01 -2.97 -7.67
C CYS A 146 -14.08 -3.98 -8.10
N GLY A 147 -14.31 -5.00 -7.28
CA GLY A 147 -15.11 -6.18 -7.63
C GLY A 147 -14.33 -7.21 -8.45
N THR A 148 -15.02 -8.19 -9.02
CA THR A 148 -14.40 -9.36 -9.69
C THR A 148 -14.73 -9.46 -11.18
N THR A 149 -15.30 -8.42 -11.79
CA THR A 149 -15.61 -8.42 -13.23
C THR A 149 -14.33 -8.47 -14.07
N VAL A 150 -13.31 -7.73 -13.65
CA VAL A 150 -11.93 -7.82 -14.16
C VAL A 150 -11.06 -8.24 -12.98
N ILE A 151 -10.37 -9.38 -13.08
CA ILE A 151 -9.51 -9.92 -12.01
C ILE A 151 -8.05 -9.47 -12.25
N ASP A 152 -7.90 -8.19 -12.56
CA ASP A 152 -6.64 -7.48 -12.74
C ASP A 152 -6.86 -6.02 -12.35
N LYS A 153 -5.82 -5.20 -12.43
CA LYS A 153 -5.93 -3.75 -12.31
C LYS A 153 -6.85 -3.20 -13.39
N ASP A 154 -7.78 -2.35 -12.99
CA ASP A 154 -8.72 -1.70 -13.90
C ASP A 154 -8.96 -0.26 -13.44
N GLY A 155 -8.17 0.66 -14.00
CA GLY A 155 -8.29 2.09 -13.75
C GLY A 155 -9.61 2.68 -14.24
N VAL A 156 -10.24 2.09 -15.25
CA VAL A 156 -11.54 2.55 -15.77
C VAL A 156 -12.65 2.24 -14.77
N SER A 157 -12.73 1.00 -14.30
CA SER A 157 -13.69 0.61 -13.25
C SER A 157 -13.43 1.38 -11.95
N ALA A 158 -12.17 1.55 -11.56
CA ALA A 158 -11.80 2.33 -10.39
C ALA A 158 -12.22 3.81 -10.52
N ALA A 159 -12.13 4.41 -11.72
CA ALA A 159 -12.59 5.78 -11.97
C ALA A 159 -14.10 5.94 -11.76
N VAL A 160 -14.90 4.98 -12.22
CA VAL A 160 -16.36 4.99 -12.03
C VAL A 160 -16.71 4.88 -10.54
N ILE A 161 -16.04 3.97 -9.83
CA ILE A 161 -16.21 3.79 -8.38
C ILE A 161 -15.80 5.05 -7.62
N ALA A 162 -14.71 5.70 -8.02
CA ALA A 162 -14.26 6.94 -7.41
C ALA A 162 -15.27 8.08 -7.63
N ALA A 163 -15.83 8.21 -8.83
CA ALA A 163 -16.87 9.19 -9.13
C ALA A 163 -18.16 8.91 -8.34
N GLU A 164 -18.59 7.65 -8.28
CA GLU A 164 -19.76 7.24 -7.48
C GLU A 164 -19.58 7.59 -5.99
N MET A 165 -18.42 7.23 -5.42
CA MET A 165 -18.08 7.55 -4.04
C MET A 165 -18.07 9.07 -3.81
N ALA A 166 -17.47 9.85 -4.70
CA ALA A 166 -17.42 11.31 -4.58
C ALA A 166 -18.83 11.93 -4.59
N VAL A 167 -19.69 11.49 -5.51
CA VAL A 167 -21.10 11.96 -5.58
C VAL A 167 -21.88 11.54 -4.33
N TYR A 168 -21.68 10.33 -3.82
CA TYR A 168 -22.30 9.90 -2.57
C TYR A 168 -21.86 10.78 -1.40
N LEU A 169 -20.57 11.07 -1.26
CA LEU A 169 -20.05 11.90 -0.19
C LEU A 169 -20.54 13.33 -0.29
N GLU A 170 -20.61 13.89 -1.50
CA GLU A 170 -21.20 15.20 -1.73
C GLU A 170 -22.68 15.26 -1.31
N SER A 171 -23.46 14.20 -1.57
CA SER A 171 -24.85 14.09 -1.07
C SER A 171 -24.96 14.03 0.46
N LYS A 172 -23.84 13.80 1.16
CA LYS A 172 -23.69 13.81 2.61
C LYS A 172 -22.97 15.05 3.13
N GLU A 173 -22.72 16.04 2.27
CA GLU A 173 -21.97 17.26 2.60
C GLU A 173 -20.55 16.95 3.11
N LEU A 174 -19.95 15.85 2.64
CA LEU A 174 -18.61 15.41 2.99
C LEU A 174 -17.68 15.49 1.79
N THR A 175 -16.43 15.85 2.05
CA THR A 175 -15.33 15.73 1.09
C THR A 175 -14.69 14.34 1.18
N VAL A 176 -13.99 13.92 0.12
CA VAL A 176 -13.21 12.69 0.10
C VAL A 176 -12.11 12.75 1.18
N ALA A 177 -11.44 13.89 1.34
CA ALA A 177 -10.43 14.08 2.37
C ALA A 177 -11.01 13.98 3.79
N LYS A 178 -12.19 14.57 4.03
CA LYS A 178 -12.85 14.47 5.33
C LYS A 178 -13.33 13.05 5.60
N GLN A 179 -13.83 12.35 4.59
CA GLN A 179 -14.21 10.96 4.75
C GLN A 179 -13.02 10.06 5.08
N LEU A 180 -11.85 10.28 4.46
CA LEU A 180 -10.62 9.56 4.82
C LEU A 180 -10.26 9.78 6.31
N GLN A 181 -10.41 11.01 6.82
CA GLN A 181 -10.22 11.27 8.25
C GLN A 181 -11.21 10.50 9.11
N ASN A 182 -12.51 10.52 8.78
CA ASN A 182 -13.55 9.78 9.50
C ASN A 182 -13.28 8.27 9.50
N ILE A 183 -12.78 7.75 8.38
CA ILE A 183 -12.33 6.36 8.24
C ILE A 183 -11.20 6.07 9.23
N TYR A 184 -10.16 6.90 9.29
CA TYR A 184 -9.06 6.70 10.23
C TYR A 184 -9.45 6.88 11.70
N GLU A 185 -10.36 7.81 12.01
CA GLU A 185 -10.94 7.93 13.35
C GLU A 185 -11.66 6.63 13.76
N THR A 186 -12.32 5.97 12.81
CA THR A 186 -13.10 4.75 13.07
C THR A 186 -12.24 3.49 13.13
N TYR A 187 -11.28 3.33 12.23
CA TYR A 187 -10.55 2.08 12.03
C TYR A 187 -9.08 2.14 12.48
N GLY A 188 -8.56 3.32 12.80
CA GLY A 188 -7.15 3.55 13.11
C GLY A 188 -6.43 4.31 11.99
N TYR A 189 -5.35 5.00 12.34
CA TYR A 189 -4.56 5.79 11.39
C TYR A 189 -3.47 4.92 10.75
N HIS A 190 -3.35 5.03 9.44
CA HIS A 190 -2.36 4.33 8.64
C HIS A 190 -1.48 5.35 7.92
N ILE A 191 -0.30 5.62 8.48
CA ILE A 191 0.66 6.55 7.89
C ILE A 191 1.72 5.74 7.19
N SER A 192 1.90 5.94 5.88
CA SER A 192 2.86 5.17 5.08
C SER A 192 3.87 6.05 4.35
N LYS A 193 5.08 5.53 4.17
CA LYS A 193 6.12 6.08 3.31
C LYS A 193 6.79 4.96 2.53
N THR A 194 6.91 5.19 1.22
CA THR A 194 7.63 4.31 0.30
C THR A 194 8.77 5.09 -0.33
N SER A 195 9.96 4.49 -0.42
CA SER A 195 11.04 5.04 -1.23
C SER A 195 12.04 3.95 -1.63
N TYR A 196 13.14 4.35 -2.22
CA TYR A 196 14.18 3.44 -2.66
C TYR A 196 15.56 4.09 -2.67
N PHE A 197 16.58 3.24 -2.60
CA PHE A 197 17.95 3.57 -2.98
C PHE A 197 18.30 2.87 -4.28
N LYS A 198 19.09 3.52 -5.14
CA LYS A 198 19.74 2.82 -6.25
C LYS A 198 20.90 2.00 -5.68
N CYS A 199 20.92 0.72 -6.00
CA CYS A 199 21.95 -0.24 -5.66
C CYS A 199 22.46 -0.85 -6.95
N LEU A 200 23.52 -0.26 -7.52
CA LEU A 200 24.04 -0.64 -8.84
C LEU A 200 24.80 -1.98 -8.84
N SER A 201 25.09 -2.52 -7.65
CA SER A 201 25.85 -3.75 -7.46
C SER A 201 24.95 -4.89 -6.95
N PRO A 202 24.69 -5.94 -7.77
CA PRO A 202 23.94 -7.12 -7.32
C PRO A 202 24.57 -7.83 -6.11
N SER A 203 25.91 -7.87 -6.04
CA SER A 203 26.62 -8.46 -4.90
C SER A 203 26.42 -7.64 -3.61
N THR A 204 26.35 -6.32 -3.71
CA THR A 204 26.01 -5.46 -2.57
C THR A 204 24.59 -5.69 -2.09
N MET A 205 23.62 -5.81 -3.02
CA MET A 205 22.25 -6.19 -2.67
C MET A 205 22.20 -7.51 -1.91
N GLN A 206 22.86 -8.55 -2.43
CA GLN A 206 22.91 -9.87 -1.77
C GLN A 206 23.55 -9.77 -0.38
N ARG A 207 24.65 -9.03 -0.25
CA ARG A 207 25.35 -8.85 1.01
C ARG A 207 24.48 -8.16 2.06
N ILE A 208 23.74 -7.11 1.72
CA ILE A 208 22.82 -6.41 2.65
C ILE A 208 21.80 -7.40 3.21
N PHE A 209 21.10 -8.12 2.34
CA PHE A 209 20.09 -9.09 2.80
C PHE A 209 20.70 -10.28 3.54
N GLN A 210 21.91 -10.73 3.17
CA GLN A 210 22.62 -11.78 3.90
C GLN A 210 23.04 -11.31 5.30
N GLN A 211 23.45 -10.05 5.46
CA GLN A 211 23.76 -9.47 6.77
C GLN A 211 22.53 -9.42 7.67
N LEU A 212 21.36 -9.06 7.13
CA LEU A 212 20.10 -9.07 7.87
C LEU A 212 19.68 -10.48 8.33
N ARG A 213 20.02 -11.52 7.57
CA ARG A 213 19.76 -12.93 7.93
C ARG A 213 20.76 -13.52 8.90
N ASN A 214 21.93 -12.89 9.03
CA ASN A 214 23.05 -13.34 9.85
C ASN A 214 23.50 -12.21 10.79
N TYR A 215 22.53 -11.60 11.46
CA TYR A 215 22.67 -10.40 12.27
C TYR A 215 23.25 -10.77 13.64
N GLY A 216 24.58 -10.87 13.70
CA GLY A 216 25.34 -11.24 14.89
C GLY A 216 25.68 -12.73 15.00
N ALA A 217 24.83 -13.62 14.46
CA ALA A 217 25.10 -15.06 14.32
C ALA A 217 24.42 -15.65 13.08
N GLU A 218 24.78 -16.88 12.72
CA GLU A 218 24.23 -17.57 11.55
C GLU A 218 22.71 -17.81 11.70
N ASN A 219 21.93 -17.49 10.64
CA ASN A 219 20.46 -17.61 10.60
C ASN A 219 19.73 -16.86 11.74
N GLN A 220 20.35 -15.83 12.31
CA GLN A 220 19.75 -14.97 13.30
C GLN A 220 19.38 -13.63 12.67
N TYR A 221 18.09 -13.29 12.67
CA TYR A 221 17.61 -11.98 12.25
C TYR A 221 17.71 -10.94 13.39
N PRO A 222 17.74 -9.63 13.09
CA PRO A 222 17.78 -8.59 14.13
C PRO A 222 16.52 -8.63 15.01
N SER A 223 16.69 -8.55 16.33
CA SER A 223 15.58 -8.32 17.28
C SER A 223 15.27 -6.84 17.50
N PHE A 224 16.17 -5.94 17.08
CA PHE A 224 16.02 -4.49 17.17
C PHE A 224 16.55 -3.79 15.92
N CYS A 225 15.94 -2.66 15.58
CA CYS A 225 16.46 -1.67 14.64
C CYS A 225 16.66 -0.35 15.38
N GLY A 226 17.90 -0.04 15.79
CA GLY A 226 18.14 1.06 16.72
C GLY A 226 17.41 0.80 18.04
N SER A 227 16.52 1.72 18.45
CA SER A 227 15.69 1.59 19.65
C SER A 227 14.37 0.84 19.43
N TYR A 228 14.05 0.42 18.20
CA TYR A 228 12.77 -0.18 17.86
C TYR A 228 12.84 -1.70 17.94
N GLU A 229 12.03 -2.30 18.82
CA GLU A 229 11.90 -3.75 18.98
C GLU A 229 11.13 -4.37 17.81
N ILE A 230 11.65 -5.47 17.28
CA ILE A 230 11.05 -6.25 16.21
C ILE A 230 10.37 -7.47 16.84
N VAL A 231 9.05 -7.56 16.69
CA VAL A 231 8.24 -8.65 17.24
C VAL A 231 8.02 -9.78 16.24
N HIS A 232 7.94 -9.46 14.95
CA HIS A 232 7.83 -10.46 13.89
C HIS A 232 8.68 -10.13 12.67
N ILE A 233 9.16 -11.18 12.01
CA ILE A 233 9.92 -11.11 10.78
C ILE A 233 9.38 -12.14 9.81
N ARG A 234 9.11 -11.68 8.58
CA ARG A 234 8.76 -12.53 7.45
C ARG A 234 9.79 -12.32 6.34
N ASP A 235 10.52 -13.36 6.00
CA ASP A 235 11.44 -13.41 4.86
C ASP A 235 10.87 -14.41 3.83
N VAL A 236 10.25 -13.87 2.77
CA VAL A 236 9.69 -14.70 1.68
C VAL A 236 10.74 -15.14 0.66
N THR A 237 12.00 -14.73 0.84
CA THR A 237 13.14 -15.28 0.09
C THR A 237 13.54 -16.64 0.65
N THR A 238 13.57 -16.78 1.98
CA THR A 238 13.88 -18.05 2.66
C THR A 238 12.64 -18.86 3.03
N GLY A 239 11.47 -18.23 3.03
CA GLY A 239 10.21 -18.82 3.51
C GLY A 239 10.05 -18.79 5.03
N TYR A 240 10.83 -17.96 5.72
CA TYR A 240 10.76 -17.81 7.18
C TYR A 240 9.64 -16.84 7.55
N ASP A 241 8.84 -17.18 8.56
CA ASP A 241 7.87 -16.26 9.15
C ASP A 241 7.72 -16.52 10.65
N SER A 242 8.29 -15.66 11.48
CA SER A 242 8.28 -15.84 12.93
C SER A 242 6.90 -15.70 13.58
N SER A 243 5.89 -15.17 12.85
CA SER A 243 4.52 -15.09 13.37
C SER A 243 3.77 -16.43 13.26
N GLN A 244 4.32 -17.40 12.52
CA GLN A 244 3.72 -18.71 12.31
C GLN A 244 4.26 -19.74 13.30
N LEU A 245 3.42 -20.66 13.76
CA LEU A 245 3.80 -21.67 14.76
C LEU A 245 4.98 -22.54 14.32
N ASN A 246 5.02 -22.92 13.03
CA ASN A 246 6.10 -23.70 12.43
C ASN A 246 7.23 -22.84 11.85
N LYS A 247 7.16 -21.51 12.00
CA LYS A 247 8.08 -20.51 11.44
C LYS A 247 8.15 -20.49 9.90
N ILE A 248 7.12 -20.98 9.20
CA ILE A 248 7.07 -21.07 7.73
C ILE A 248 6.05 -20.07 7.19
N SER A 249 6.49 -19.23 6.24
CA SER A 249 5.63 -18.27 5.53
C SER A 249 4.48 -18.96 4.79
N LEU A 250 3.26 -18.42 4.95
CA LEU A 250 2.09 -18.81 4.16
C LEU A 250 2.13 -18.24 2.73
N LEU A 251 2.93 -17.19 2.50
CA LEU A 251 3.12 -16.62 1.17
C LEU A 251 4.09 -17.48 0.34
N PRO A 252 3.90 -17.51 -1.00
CA PRO A 252 4.83 -18.19 -1.89
C PRO A 252 6.27 -17.72 -1.70
N VAL A 253 7.21 -18.66 -1.74
CA VAL A 253 8.65 -18.37 -1.58
C VAL A 253 9.27 -18.08 -2.95
N SER A 254 10.06 -17.02 -3.04
CA SER A 254 10.85 -16.71 -4.23
C SER A 254 12.31 -16.49 -3.84
N LYS A 255 13.13 -17.55 -3.98
CA LYS A 255 14.56 -17.52 -3.63
C LYS A 255 15.35 -16.43 -4.36
N SER A 256 14.88 -15.99 -5.52
CA SER A 256 15.48 -14.93 -6.33
C SER A 256 14.97 -13.53 -5.98
N SER A 257 13.87 -13.40 -5.23
CA SER A 257 13.29 -12.11 -4.86
C SER A 257 13.60 -11.79 -3.41
N GLN A 258 14.60 -10.93 -3.19
CA GLN A 258 14.95 -10.48 -1.84
C GLN A 258 13.82 -9.64 -1.26
N MET A 259 13.18 -10.12 -0.19
CA MET A 259 12.11 -9.39 0.49
C MET A 259 11.97 -9.83 1.95
N ILE A 260 12.18 -8.89 2.87
CA ILE A 260 12.04 -9.10 4.31
C ILE A 260 11.09 -8.04 4.86
N THR A 261 10.07 -8.47 5.59
CA THR A 261 9.13 -7.63 6.33
C THR A 261 9.40 -7.75 7.82
N PHE A 262 9.48 -6.62 8.50
CA PHE A 262 9.65 -6.47 9.93
C PHE A 262 8.38 -5.86 10.52
N THR A 263 7.83 -6.48 11.55
CA THR A 263 6.74 -5.93 12.37
C THR A 263 7.35 -5.51 13.70
N PHE A 264 7.13 -4.26 14.07
CA PHE A 264 7.68 -3.64 15.26
C PHE A 264 6.64 -3.55 16.37
N LEU A 265 7.10 -3.56 17.63
CA LEU A 265 6.22 -3.53 18.81
C LEU A 265 5.30 -2.29 18.85
N ASN A 266 5.77 -1.16 18.32
CA ASN A 266 5.02 0.10 18.28
C ASN A 266 3.94 0.18 17.19
N GLY A 267 3.70 -0.91 16.45
CA GLY A 267 2.71 -0.95 15.38
C GLY A 267 3.24 -0.55 13.99
N CYS A 268 4.54 -0.26 13.88
CA CYS A 268 5.17 -0.11 12.56
C CYS A 268 5.32 -1.47 11.85
N VAL A 269 5.16 -1.46 10.54
CA VAL A 269 5.51 -2.55 9.64
C VAL A 269 6.38 -1.99 8.54
N ALA A 270 7.55 -2.60 8.30
CA ALA A 270 8.43 -2.17 7.24
C ALA A 270 8.94 -3.33 6.40
N THR A 271 8.94 -3.17 5.08
CA THR A 271 9.42 -4.17 4.12
C THR A 271 10.59 -3.64 3.33
N LEU A 272 11.71 -4.35 3.35
CA LEU A 272 12.84 -4.15 2.43
C LEU A 272 12.71 -5.12 1.27
N ARG A 273 12.86 -4.62 0.04
CA ARG A 273 12.71 -5.42 -1.18
C ARG A 273 13.73 -5.04 -2.25
N ALA A 274 14.39 -6.03 -2.85
CA ALA A 274 15.13 -5.80 -4.09
C ALA A 274 14.14 -5.75 -5.27
N SER A 275 14.25 -4.73 -6.11
CA SER A 275 13.49 -4.68 -7.36
C SER A 275 14.00 -5.75 -8.32
N GLY A 276 13.07 -6.46 -8.97
CA GLY A 276 13.41 -7.52 -9.93
C GLY A 276 13.79 -6.99 -11.32
N THR A 277 13.40 -5.77 -11.65
CA THR A 277 13.57 -5.17 -12.99
C THR A 277 14.54 -4.00 -13.00
N GLU A 278 14.86 -3.44 -11.84
CA GLU A 278 15.69 -2.24 -11.70
C GLU A 278 16.72 -2.43 -10.60
N PRO A 279 17.90 -1.78 -10.67
CA PRO A 279 18.92 -1.84 -9.61
C PRO A 279 18.52 -0.96 -8.43
N LYS A 280 17.38 -1.27 -7.78
CA LYS A 280 16.77 -0.52 -6.69
C LYS A 280 16.54 -1.42 -5.48
N LEU A 281 16.96 -0.95 -4.30
CA LEU A 281 16.52 -1.47 -3.02
C LEU A 281 15.38 -0.57 -2.54
N LYS A 282 14.17 -1.11 -2.52
CA LYS A 282 12.95 -0.40 -2.10
C LYS A 282 12.70 -0.65 -0.62
N TYR A 283 12.17 0.34 0.07
CA TYR A 283 11.59 0.18 1.38
C TYR A 283 10.17 0.74 1.40
N TYR A 284 9.31 0.06 2.15
CA TYR A 284 7.91 0.41 2.39
C TYR A 284 7.74 0.38 3.89
N ALA A 285 7.33 1.49 4.51
CA ALA A 285 7.12 1.56 5.94
C ALA A 285 5.75 2.15 6.23
N GLU A 286 5.05 1.58 7.19
CA GLU A 286 3.75 2.02 7.62
C GLU A 286 3.65 1.96 9.14
N LEU A 287 3.17 3.03 9.77
CA LEU A 287 2.75 3.03 11.16
C LEU A 287 1.24 2.84 11.24
N CYS A 288 0.82 1.74 11.87
CA CYS A 288 -0.58 1.41 12.12
C CYS A 288 -0.94 1.81 13.55
N ALA A 289 -1.62 2.93 13.71
CA ALA A 289 -2.04 3.47 15.00
C ALA A 289 -3.50 3.11 15.29
N ALA A 290 -3.80 2.74 16.54
CA ALA A 290 -5.14 2.36 16.95
C ALA A 290 -6.12 3.56 16.90
N PRO A 291 -7.44 3.32 16.78
CA PRO A 291 -8.44 4.37 16.93
C PRO A 291 -8.21 5.21 18.20
N GLY A 292 -8.35 6.53 18.09
CA GLY A 292 -8.07 7.49 19.17
C GLY A 292 -6.64 8.04 19.21
N GLN A 293 -5.68 7.43 18.51
CA GLN A 293 -4.34 8.00 18.30
C GLN A 293 -4.33 8.93 17.08
N SER A 294 -4.96 10.10 17.20
CA SER A 294 -5.23 10.99 16.05
C SER A 294 -4.17 12.06 15.76
N ASP A 295 -3.11 12.15 16.56
CA ASP A 295 -2.01 13.10 16.32
C ASP A 295 -1.14 12.65 15.14
N THR A 296 -1.59 12.96 13.93
CA THR A 296 -0.89 12.56 12.70
C THR A 296 0.49 13.19 12.54
N ALA A 297 0.78 14.31 13.22
CA ALA A 297 2.12 14.91 13.19
C ALA A 297 3.10 14.04 13.97
N ARG A 298 2.72 13.65 15.19
CA ARG A 298 3.50 12.72 16.01
C ARG A 298 3.67 11.35 15.34
N LEU A 299 2.61 10.80 14.75
CA LEU A 299 2.69 9.51 14.04
C LEU A 299 3.66 9.55 12.86
N ARG A 300 3.68 10.65 12.09
CA ARG A 300 4.65 10.84 11.00
C ARG A 300 6.08 10.95 11.52
N GLU A 301 6.29 11.71 12.59
CA GLU A 301 7.61 11.85 13.21
C GLU A 301 8.14 10.49 13.72
N GLU A 302 7.28 9.67 14.32
CA GLU A 302 7.64 8.34 14.79
C GLU A 302 8.01 7.39 13.64
N LEU A 303 7.23 7.41 12.56
CA LEU A 303 7.54 6.65 11.34
C LEU A 303 8.88 7.10 10.73
N ASP A 304 9.14 8.39 10.69
CA ASP A 304 10.37 8.95 10.13
C ASP A 304 11.60 8.53 10.91
N LYS A 305 11.53 8.58 12.25
CA LYS A 305 12.62 8.08 13.11
C LYS A 305 12.88 6.59 12.92
N LEU A 306 11.84 5.78 12.69
CA LEU A 306 12.02 4.36 12.39
C LEU A 306 12.66 4.14 11.01
N ILE A 307 12.24 4.89 10.00
CA ILE A 307 12.86 4.85 8.66
C ILE A 307 14.34 5.25 8.77
N ASP A 308 14.66 6.31 9.49
CA ASP A 308 16.04 6.75 9.72
C ASP A 308 16.87 5.67 10.42
N ALA A 309 16.29 4.97 11.40
CA ALA A 309 16.93 3.83 12.04
C ALA A 309 17.17 2.70 11.02
N MET A 310 16.20 2.34 10.19
CA MET A 310 16.38 1.31 9.16
C MET A 310 17.45 1.70 8.15
N VAL A 311 17.43 2.95 7.68
CA VAL A 311 18.45 3.47 6.75
C VAL A 311 19.82 3.39 7.41
N THR A 312 19.95 3.81 8.65
CA THR A 312 21.23 3.84 9.38
C THR A 312 21.76 2.45 9.68
N TYR A 313 20.96 1.57 10.28
CA TYR A 313 21.42 0.30 10.84
C TYR A 313 21.28 -0.89 9.88
N PHE A 314 20.31 -0.87 8.96
CA PHE A 314 20.07 -1.99 8.04
C PHE A 314 20.62 -1.72 6.65
N LEU A 315 20.45 -0.51 6.13
CA LEU A 315 20.86 -0.19 4.75
C LEU A 315 22.27 0.36 4.65
N GLU A 316 22.77 1.00 5.72
CA GLU A 316 24.10 1.63 5.81
C GLU A 316 24.56 2.29 4.48
N PRO A 317 23.84 3.30 3.93
CA PRO A 317 24.04 3.76 2.55
C PRO A 317 25.48 4.13 2.18
N GLY A 318 26.21 4.81 3.08
CA GLY A 318 27.61 5.21 2.84
C GLY A 318 28.55 4.01 2.71
N LYS A 319 28.39 2.99 3.58
CA LYS A 319 29.16 1.74 3.53
C LYS A 319 28.80 0.89 2.32
N ASN A 320 27.54 0.92 1.91
CA ASN A 320 27.01 0.11 0.83
C ASN A 320 26.95 0.83 -0.53
N GLY A 321 27.46 2.06 -0.63
CA GLY A 321 27.42 2.84 -1.88
C GLY A 321 26.01 3.03 -2.43
N LEU A 322 25.00 3.07 -1.57
CA LEU A 322 23.61 3.26 -1.97
C LEU A 322 23.35 4.72 -2.30
N ILE A 323 22.73 4.97 -3.45
CA ILE A 323 22.44 6.34 -3.91
C ILE A 323 20.97 6.64 -3.60
N ALA A 324 20.72 7.66 -2.78
CA ALA A 324 19.37 8.09 -2.47
C ALA A 324 18.60 8.51 -3.74
N ARG A 325 17.29 8.31 -3.74
CA ARG A 325 16.40 8.87 -4.77
C ARG A 325 16.62 10.40 -4.81
N SER A 326 16.87 10.94 -6.00
CA SER A 326 16.82 12.39 -6.21
C SER A 326 15.38 12.84 -5.99
N VAL A 327 15.16 13.70 -4.99
CA VAL A 327 13.87 14.33 -4.72
C VAL A 327 13.62 15.42 -5.74
#